data_AF-A0A9P6S042-F1
#
_entry.id   AF-A0A9P6S042-F1
#
_cell.length_a   1.000
_cell.length_b   1.000
_cell.length_c   1.000
_cell.angle_alpha   90.00
_cell.angle_beta   90.00
_cell.angle_gamma   90.00
#
_symmetry.space_group_name_H-M   'P 1'
#
loop_
_entity.id
_entity.type
_entity.pdbx_description
1 polymer ?
#
loop_
_entity_poly.entity_id
_entity_poly.type
_entity_poly.pdbx_seq_one_letter_code
_entity_poly.pdbx_strand_id
1 'polypeptide(L)'
;MFASRAQPVASVLSAGVQTRNMGTLREIQLRLKAIQNIGKITKSMKMIASTKVGKAQKAMESARVYGSTSASIYKNANTVPLENEEKVYIVSSSDRGLCGGIHSSVAKATRRMMVADGAPTN
;
A
#
# COMPACT_ATOMS: atom_id res chain seq x y z
N MET A 1 20.67 68.94 -52.98
CA MET A 1 21.53 68.33 -51.95
C MET A 1 20.68 68.11 -50.71
N PHE A 2 20.48 66.84 -50.31
CA PHE A 2 20.21 66.29 -48.96
C PHE A 2 19.21 67.03 -48.05
N ALA A 3 18.23 66.46 -47.35
CA ALA A 3 17.86 65.13 -46.85
C ALA A 3 16.47 65.33 -46.16
N SER A 4 15.71 64.42 -45.59
CA SER A 4 15.70 62.97 -45.40
C SER A 4 14.22 62.62 -45.23
N ARG A 5 13.76 61.61 -45.97
CA ARG A 5 12.40 61.09 -45.93
C ARG A 5 12.23 60.32 -44.60
N ALA A 6 11.35 60.78 -43.70
CA ALA A 6 11.02 60.06 -42.48
C ALA A 6 10.35 58.73 -42.83
N GLN A 7 11.01 57.61 -42.54
CA GLN A 7 10.41 56.28 -42.62
C GLN A 7 9.74 55.94 -41.28
N PRO A 8 8.51 55.40 -41.29
CA PRO A 8 7.96 54.81 -40.08
C PRO A 8 8.72 53.50 -39.83
N VAL A 9 9.44 53.45 -38.71
CA VAL A 9 9.98 52.19 -38.17
C VAL A 9 8.80 51.33 -37.74
N ALA A 10 8.34 50.47 -38.65
CA ALA A 10 7.42 49.41 -38.31
C ALA A 10 8.11 48.54 -37.26
N SER A 11 7.71 48.69 -36.00
CA SER A 11 8.07 47.78 -34.93
C SER A 11 7.60 46.40 -35.35
N VAL A 12 8.55 45.57 -35.78
CA VAL A 12 8.33 44.14 -35.95
C VAL A 12 8.04 43.62 -34.55
N LEU A 13 6.76 43.60 -34.20
CA LEU A 13 6.25 42.73 -33.16
C LEU A 13 6.65 41.34 -33.61
N SER A 14 7.76 40.86 -33.07
CA SER A 14 8.10 39.45 -33.02
C SER A 14 6.87 38.76 -32.45
N ALA A 15 6.00 38.30 -33.34
CA ALA A 15 4.90 37.42 -33.01
C ALA A 15 5.57 36.26 -32.30
N GLY A 16 5.44 36.24 -30.98
CA GLY A 16 5.93 35.16 -30.15
C GLY A 16 5.41 33.89 -30.79
N VAL A 17 6.30 33.15 -31.43
CA VAL A 17 6.00 31.83 -31.94
C VAL A 17 5.64 31.05 -30.69
N GLN A 18 4.34 30.96 -30.40
CA GLN A 18 3.84 29.98 -29.46
C GLN A 18 4.19 28.65 -30.11
N THR A 19 5.34 28.09 -29.72
CA THR A 19 5.66 26.69 -29.88
C THR A 19 4.52 25.94 -29.22
N ARG A 20 3.51 25.56 -30.02
CA ARG A 20 2.42 24.71 -29.62
C ARG A 20 3.08 23.43 -29.12
N ASN A 21 3.21 23.33 -27.80
CA ASN A 21 3.93 22.26 -27.13
C ASN A 21 3.06 20.99 -27.12
N MET A 22 2.70 20.53 -28.33
CA MET A 22 1.85 19.38 -28.59
C MET A 22 2.41 18.10 -27.96
N GLY A 23 3.73 18.01 -27.80
CA GLY A 23 4.40 16.93 -27.08
C GLY A 23 4.00 16.89 -25.60
N THR A 24 3.99 18.04 -24.93
CA THR A 24 3.66 18.13 -23.50
C THR A 24 2.18 17.94 -23.22
N LEU A 25 1.28 18.47 -24.07
CA LEU A 25 -0.15 18.22 -23.93
C LEU A 25 -0.51 16.74 -24.15
N ARG A 26 0.09 16.09 -25.15
CA ARG A 26 -0.10 14.66 -25.41
C ARG A 26 0.40 13.80 -24.25
N GLU A 27 1.54 14.14 -23.66
CA GLU A 27 2.07 13.41 -22.51
C GLU A 27 1.15 13.51 -21.28
N ILE A 28 0.61 14.70 -20.99
CA ILE A 28 -0.35 14.90 -19.90
C ILE A 28 -1.63 14.08 -20.14
N GLN A 29 -2.15 14.07 -21.37
CA GLN A 29 -3.31 13.26 -21.73
C GLN A 29 -3.05 11.76 -21.54
N LEU A 30 -1.85 11.27 -21.89
CA LEU A 30 -1.45 9.88 -21.66
C LEU A 30 -1.40 9.53 -20.16
N ARG A 31 -0.81 10.41 -19.33
CA ARG A 31 -0.74 10.22 -17.88
C ARG A 31 -2.14 10.21 -17.24
N LEU A 32 -3.03 11.10 -17.65
CA LEU A 32 -4.42 11.12 -17.17
C LEU A 32 -5.14 9.81 -17.49
N LYS A 33 -4.96 9.29 -18.71
CA LYS A 33 -5.56 8.02 -19.12
C LYS A 33 -5.01 6.84 -18.30
N ALA A 34 -3.71 6.84 -18.00
CA ALA A 34 -3.08 5.85 -17.13
C ALA A 34 -3.62 5.90 -15.69
N ILE A 35 -3.73 7.09 -15.10
CA ILE A 35 -4.27 7.27 -13.74
C ILE A 35 -5.72 6.80 -13.66
N GLN A 36 -6.55 7.13 -14.66
CA GLN A 36 -7.94 6.66 -14.71
C GLN A 36 -8.02 5.12 -14.79
N ASN A 37 -7.13 4.48 -15.55
CA ASN A 37 -7.08 3.03 -15.64
C ASN A 37 -6.63 2.39 -14.31
N ILE A 38 -5.60 2.94 -13.67
CA ILE A 38 -5.14 2.50 -12.35
C ILE A 38 -6.27 2.65 -11.32
N GLY A 39 -7.04 3.76 -11.37
CA GLY A 39 -8.20 3.98 -10.51
C GLY A 39 -9.32 2.94 -10.67
N LYS A 40 -9.55 2.45 -11.90
CA LYS A 40 -10.50 1.35 -12.15
C LYS A 40 -9.99 0.04 -11.55
N ILE A 41 -8.71 -0.27 -11.73
CA ILE A 41 -8.07 -1.48 -11.19
C ILE A 41 -8.16 -1.48 -9.66
N THR A 42 -7.82 -0.37 -9.00
CA THR A 42 -7.86 -0.26 -7.53
C THR A 42 -9.29 -0.34 -6.99
N LYS A 43 -10.28 0.24 -7.69
CA LYS A 43 -11.70 0.11 -7.32
C LYS A 43 -12.16 -1.35 -7.34
N SER A 44 -11.79 -2.09 -8.38
CA SER A 44 -12.07 -3.53 -8.46
C SER A 44 -11.34 -4.32 -7.37
N MET A 45 -10.05 -4.03 -7.14
CA MET A 45 -9.28 -4.66 -6.07
C MET A 45 -9.89 -4.41 -4.68
N LYS A 46 -10.38 -3.19 -4.41
CA LYS A 46 -11.08 -2.86 -3.15
C LYS A 46 -12.30 -3.75 -2.93
N MET A 47 -13.11 -3.94 -3.97
CA MET A 47 -14.29 -4.80 -3.90
C MET A 47 -13.89 -6.27 -3.68
N ILE A 48 -12.89 -6.78 -4.41
CA ILE A 48 -12.39 -8.15 -4.24
C ILE A 48 -11.85 -8.38 -2.83
N ALA A 49 -11.06 -7.44 -2.30
CA ALA A 49 -10.52 -7.51 -0.95
C ALA A 49 -11.64 -7.52 0.10
N SER A 50 -12.64 -6.65 -0.04
CA SER A 50 -13.81 -6.62 0.85
C SER A 50 -14.55 -7.95 0.87
N THR A 51 -14.77 -8.56 -0.30
CA THR A 51 -15.45 -9.86 -0.40
C THR A 51 -14.61 -10.99 0.23
N LYS A 52 -13.29 -10.98 0.04
CA LYS A 52 -12.39 -11.96 0.66
C LYS A 52 -12.37 -11.84 2.19
N VAL A 53 -12.32 -10.62 2.72
CA VAL A 53 -12.40 -10.38 4.17
C VAL A 53 -13.75 -10.86 4.70
N GLY A 54 -14.85 -10.55 4.03
CA GLY A 54 -16.17 -11.05 4.44
C GLY A 54 -16.26 -12.57 4.44
N LYS A 55 -15.66 -13.25 3.47
CA LYS A 55 -15.56 -14.73 3.46
C LYS A 55 -14.71 -15.25 4.62
N ALA A 56 -13.57 -14.62 4.89
CA ALA A 56 -12.68 -15.01 5.98
C ALA A 56 -13.33 -14.81 7.36
N GLN A 57 -14.09 -13.73 7.56
CA GLN A 57 -14.83 -13.48 8.79
C GLN A 57 -15.88 -14.57 9.06
N LYS A 58 -16.63 -14.99 8.04
CA LYS A 58 -17.60 -16.10 8.17
C LYS A 58 -16.92 -17.42 8.54
N ALA A 59 -15.76 -17.71 7.95
CA ALA A 59 -14.97 -18.90 8.29
C ALA A 59 -14.36 -18.81 9.71
N MET A 60 -13.98 -17.60 10.14
CA MET A 60 -13.47 -17.36 11.49
C MET A 60 -14.55 -17.59 12.55
N GLU A 61 -15.79 -17.21 12.27
CA GLU A 61 -16.91 -17.39 13.19
C GLU A 61 -17.22 -18.86 13.47
N SER A 62 -17.21 -19.71 12.43
CA SER A 62 -17.35 -21.17 12.63
C SER A 62 -16.15 -21.77 13.36
N ALA A 63 -14.92 -21.34 13.05
CA ALA A 63 -13.72 -21.80 13.74
C ALA A 63 -13.68 -21.38 15.22
N ARG A 64 -14.25 -20.22 15.57
CA ARG A 64 -14.24 -19.68 16.94
C ARG A 64 -14.96 -20.58 17.94
N VAL A 65 -16.06 -21.21 17.54
CA VAL A 65 -16.85 -22.15 18.37
C VAL A 65 -16.04 -23.39 18.73
N TYR A 66 -15.27 -23.92 17.78
CA TYR A 66 -14.37 -25.05 18.04
C TYR A 66 -13.21 -24.63 18.95
N GLY A 67 -12.58 -23.49 18.68
CA GLY A 67 -11.47 -22.98 19.49
C GLY A 67 -11.83 -22.76 20.97
N SER A 68 -13.02 -22.22 21.26
CA SER A 68 -13.47 -22.03 22.64
C SER A 68 -13.66 -23.34 23.38
N THR A 69 -14.17 -24.37 22.69
CA THR A 69 -14.41 -25.69 23.26
C THR A 69 -13.09 -26.40 23.54
N SER A 70 -12.16 -26.39 22.59
CA SER A 70 -10.81 -26.95 22.78
C SER A 70 -10.06 -26.25 23.91
N ALA A 71 -10.11 -24.91 24.00
CA ALA A 71 -9.47 -24.18 25.09
C ALA A 71 -10.04 -24.54 26.47
N SER A 72 -11.35 -24.85 26.54
CA SER A 72 -12.01 -25.27 27.78
C SER A 72 -11.57 -26.68 28.19
N ILE A 73 -11.41 -27.58 27.21
CA ILE A 73 -10.91 -28.95 27.44
C ILE A 73 -9.46 -28.90 27.96
N TYR A 74 -8.58 -28.13 27.32
CA TYR A 74 -7.18 -28.00 27.76
C TYR A 74 -7.06 -27.44 29.19
N LYS A 75 -7.92 -26.49 29.57
CA LYS A 75 -7.97 -25.97 30.94
C LYS A 75 -8.37 -27.04 31.96
N ASN A 76 -9.33 -27.88 31.62
CA ASN A 76 -9.78 -28.96 32.50
C ASN A 76 -8.81 -30.16 32.55
N ALA A 77 -7.93 -30.29 31.55
CA ALA A 77 -6.98 -31.39 31.44
C ALA A 77 -5.70 -31.20 32.28
N ASN A 78 -5.52 -30.07 32.99
CA ASN A 78 -4.36 -29.78 33.85
C ASN A 78 -3.00 -30.18 33.23
N THR A 79 -2.78 -29.84 31.96
CA THR A 79 -1.49 -30.09 31.30
C THR A 79 -0.43 -29.17 31.93
N VAL A 80 0.54 -29.77 32.61
CA VAL A 80 1.64 -29.06 33.29
C VAL A 80 2.59 -28.48 32.22
N PRO A 81 2.89 -27.17 32.23
CA PRO A 81 3.85 -26.59 31.30
C PRO A 81 5.26 -27.15 31.55
N LEU A 82 5.98 -27.48 30.47
CA LEU A 82 7.32 -28.04 30.54
C LEU A 82 8.32 -26.93 30.96
N GLU A 83 9.09 -27.17 32.02
CA GLU A 83 9.92 -26.13 32.68
C GLU A 83 11.14 -25.64 31.88
N ASN A 84 11.42 -26.22 30.70
CA ASN A 84 12.55 -25.83 29.85
C ASN A 84 12.08 -25.58 28.41
N GLU A 85 11.34 -24.49 28.20
CA GLU A 85 10.84 -24.11 26.88
C GLU A 85 11.80 -23.15 26.17
N GLU A 86 12.46 -23.67 25.13
CA GLU A 86 13.00 -22.85 24.05
C GLU A 86 11.82 -22.10 23.39
N LYS A 87 11.74 -20.78 23.59
CA LYS A 87 10.61 -19.97 23.08
C LYS A 87 10.67 -19.88 21.56
N VAL A 88 9.71 -20.50 20.87
CA VAL A 88 9.56 -20.39 19.41
C VAL A 88 8.52 -19.33 19.07
N TYR A 89 8.94 -18.29 18.33
CA TYR A 89 8.03 -17.27 17.82
C TYR A 89 7.54 -17.65 16.42
N ILE A 90 6.25 -17.92 16.28
CA ILE A 90 5.60 -18.11 14.98
C ILE A 90 4.92 -16.81 14.57
N VAL A 91 5.40 -16.20 13.49
CA VAL A 91 4.84 -14.95 12.95
C VAL A 91 4.17 -15.26 11.61
N SER A 92 2.88 -15.02 11.52
CA SER A 92 2.11 -15.14 10.28
C SER A 92 1.86 -13.76 9.69
N SER A 93 2.35 -13.52 8.47
CA SER A 93 2.10 -12.30 7.68
C SER A 93 1.29 -12.63 6.42
N SER A 94 0.89 -11.62 5.65
CA SER A 94 0.20 -11.85 4.37
C SER A 94 1.19 -12.17 3.24
N ASP A 95 0.76 -12.91 2.22
CA ASP A 95 1.61 -13.25 1.06
C ASP A 95 1.59 -12.18 -0.04
N ARG A 96 0.61 -11.26 0.01
CA ARG A 96 0.37 -10.26 -1.04
C ARG A 96 0.83 -8.88 -0.58
N GLY A 97 1.39 -8.12 -1.52
CA GLY A 97 1.69 -6.69 -1.34
C GLY A 97 0.43 -5.81 -1.32
N LEU A 98 0.62 -4.49 -1.20
CA LEU A 98 -0.45 -3.48 -1.10
C LEU A 98 -1.32 -3.61 0.17
N CYS A 99 -0.77 -4.21 1.23
CA CYS A 99 -1.39 -4.37 2.55
C CYS A 99 -1.20 -3.15 3.49
N GLY A 100 -0.69 -2.03 2.96
CA GLY A 100 -0.37 -0.85 3.76
C GLY A 100 0.77 -1.11 4.73
N GLY A 101 0.55 -0.78 6.01
CA GLY A 101 1.57 -0.88 7.06
C GLY A 101 1.59 -2.18 7.87
N ILE A 102 0.76 -3.17 7.52
CA ILE A 102 0.55 -4.36 8.37
C ILE A 102 1.83 -5.19 8.54
N HIS A 103 2.59 -5.43 7.48
CA HIS A 103 3.82 -6.24 7.59
C HIS A 103 4.86 -5.52 8.46
N SER A 104 4.98 -4.22 8.29
CA SER A 104 5.88 -3.39 9.08
C SER A 104 5.46 -3.33 10.55
N SER A 105 4.16 -3.26 10.86
CA SER A 105 3.69 -3.26 12.25
C SER A 105 3.89 -4.61 12.93
N VAL A 106 3.58 -5.72 12.24
CA VAL A 106 3.81 -7.08 12.75
C VAL A 106 5.29 -7.31 13.03
N ALA A 107 6.18 -7.01 12.08
CA ALA A 107 7.61 -7.20 12.28
C ALA A 107 8.20 -6.33 13.40
N LYS A 108 7.68 -5.11 13.59
CA LYS A 108 8.06 -4.26 14.73
C LYS A 108 7.55 -4.82 16.06
N ALA A 109 6.32 -5.33 16.11
CA ALA A 109 5.75 -5.93 17.31
C ALA A 109 6.52 -7.20 17.71
N THR A 110 6.82 -8.10 16.76
CA THR A 110 7.63 -9.30 17.01
C THR A 110 8.99 -8.93 17.58
N ARG A 111 9.72 -7.99 16.96
CA ARG A 111 11.02 -7.55 17.47
C ARG A 111 10.95 -7.00 18.90
N ARG A 112 9.90 -6.25 19.24
CA ARG A 112 9.71 -5.75 20.61
C ARG A 112 9.50 -6.89 21.61
N MET A 113 8.73 -7.91 21.25
CA MET A 113 8.51 -9.07 22.12
C MET A 113 9.79 -9.89 22.29
N MET A 114 10.54 -10.13 21.22
CA MET A 114 11.83 -10.84 21.28
C MET A 114 12.85 -10.12 22.16
N VAL A 115 12.94 -8.78 22.06
CA VAL A 115 13.84 -7.98 22.91
C VAL A 115 13.38 -7.97 24.38
N ALA A 116 12.08 -7.89 24.63
CA ALA A 116 11.54 -7.96 26.00
C ALA A 116 11.80 -9.31 26.68
N ASP A 117 11.82 -10.39 25.91
CA ASP A 117 12.13 -11.73 26.36
C ASP A 117 13.65 -12.04 26.38
N GLY A 118 14.51 -11.08 26.05
CA GLY A 118 15.98 -11.23 26.10
C GLY A 118 16.58 -12.09 24.98
N ALA A 119 15.84 -12.37 23.91
CA ALA A 119 16.35 -13.15 22.79
C ALA A 119 17.39 -12.33 22.00
N PRO A 120 18.54 -12.93 21.61
CA PRO A 120 19.60 -12.22 20.91
C PRO A 120 19.11 -11.70 19.55
N THR A 121 19.08 -10.38 19.41
CA THR A 121 18.97 -9.70 18.12
C THR A 121 20.28 -9.89 17.36
N ASN A 122 20.33 -10.85 16.45
CA ASN A 122 21.25 -10.82 15.31
C ASN A 122 20.65 -10.01 14.17
#